data_AF-A0A7Y6E004-F1
#
_entry.id   AF-A0A7Y6E004-F1
#
_cell.length_a   1.000
_cell.length_b   1.000
_cell.length_c   1.000
_cell.angle_alpha   90.00
_cell.angle_beta   90.00
_cell.angle_gamma   90.00
#
_symmetry.space_group_name_H-M   'P 1'
#
loop_
_entity.id
_entity.type
_entity.pdbx_description
1 polymer ?
#
loop_
_entity_poly.entity_id
_entity_poly.type
_entity_poly.pdbx_seq_one_letter_code
_entity_poly.pdbx_strand_id
1 'polypeptide(L)' 'MIEVLVVDDDTRVARVNAAYVAKVPGFHVAGEA' A
#
# COMPACT_ATOMS: atom_id res chain seq x y z
N MET A 1 -5.01 13.90 2.40
CA MET A 1 -4.57 12.52 2.67
C MET A 1 -5.37 11.62 1.75
N ILE A 2 -4.68 10.82 0.94
CA ILE A 2 -5.29 9.92 -0.04
C ILE A 2 -5.17 8.50 0.52
N GLU A 3 -6.32 7.85 0.68
CA GLU A 3 -6.42 6.47 1.14
C GLU A 3 -6.20 5.51 -0.04
N VAL A 4 -5.29 4.55 0.13
CA VAL A 4 -4.91 3.60 -0.90
C VAL A 4 -5.19 2.17 -0.42
N LEU A 5 -5.85 1.40 -1.27
CA LEU A 5 -5.92 -0.05 -1.16
C LEU A 5 -4.82 -0.66 -2.04
N VAL A 6 -3.94 -1.45 -1.44
CA VAL A 6 -2.90 -2.19 -2.17
C VAL A 6 -3.40 -3.60 -2.39
N VAL A 7 -3.48 -4.04 -3.65
CA VAL A 7 -3.97 -5.37 -4.03
C VAL A 7 -2.94 -6.07 -4.89
N ASP A 8 -2.57 -7.29 -4.50
CA ASP A 8 -1.66 -8.17 -5.26
C ASP A 8 -2.02 -9.64 -5.01
N ASP A 9 -1.81 -10.53 -5.98
CA ASP A 9 -2.09 -11.96 -5.80
C ASP A 9 -1.09 -12.65 -4.85
N ASP A 10 0.06 -12.03 -4.59
CA ASP A 10 1.00 -12.43 -3.55
C ASP A 10 1.03 -11.40 -2.41
N THR A 11 0.54 -11.81 -1.23
CA THR A 11 0.56 -10.98 0.00
C THR A 11 1.94 -10.41 0.36
N ARG A 12 3.04 -11.07 -0.04
CA ARG A 12 4.40 -10.55 0.18
C ARG A 12 4.70 -9.37 -0.73
N VAL A 13 4.22 -9.40 -1.96
CA VAL A 13 4.36 -8.30 -2.93
C VAL A 13 3.44 -7.14 -2.55
N ALA A 14 2.20 -7.43 -2.14
CA ALA A 14 1.29 -6.41 -1.58
C ALA A 14 1.97 -5.61 -0.44
N ARG A 15 2.63 -6.30 0.49
CA ARG A 15 3.37 -5.67 1.60
C ARG A 15 4.54 -4.80 1.13
N VAL A 16 5.26 -5.21 0.07
CA VAL A 16 6.34 -4.39 -0.52
C VAL A 16 5.76 -3.11 -1.11
N ASN A 17 4.68 -3.21 -1.88
CA ASN A 17 4.02 -2.05 -2.48
C ASN A 17 3.44 -1.11 -1.42
N ALA A 18 2.82 -1.64 -0.35
CA ALA A 18 2.36 -0.86 0.79
C ALA A 18 3.50 -0.07 1.45
N ALA A 19 4.68 -0.68 1.59
CA ALA A 19 5.87 0.00 2.12
C ALA A 19 6.39 1.12 1.20
N TYR A 20 6.16 1.04 -0.12
CA TYR A 20 6.46 2.14 -1.03
C TYR A 20 5.42 3.25 -0.95
N VAL A 21 4.13 2.92 -0.88
CA VAL A 21 3.05 3.90 -0.68
C VAL A 21 3.30 4.73 0.58
N ALA A 22 3.70 4.09 1.69
CA ALA A 22 4.02 4.77 2.95
C ALA A 22 5.19 5.77 2.86
N LYS A 23 6.02 5.71 1.81
CA LYS A 23 7.12 6.67 1.58
C LYS A 23 6.67 7.91 0.82
N VAL A 24 5.47 7.92 0.23
CA VAL A 24 4.98 9.03 -0.58
C VAL A 24 4.18 10.00 0.29
N PRO A 25 4.63 11.26 0.45
CA PRO A 25 3.89 12.24 1.23
C PRO A 25 2.47 12.44 0.70
N GLY A 26 1.50 12.47 1.61
CA GLY A 26 0.09 12.65 1.29
C GLY A 26 -0.70 11.37 1.03
N PHE A 27 -0.04 10.21 0.99
CA PHE A 27 -0.67 8.90 0.83
C PHE A 27 -0.66 8.10 2.14
N HIS A 28 -1.71 7.31 2.34
CA HIS A 28 -1.85 6.39 3.47
C HIS A 28 -2.42 5.06 2.98
N VAL A 29 -1.96 3.95 3.56
CA VAL A 29 -2.46 2.61 3.22
C VAL A 29 -3.67 2.30 4.09
N ALA A 30 -4.85 2.20 3.47
CA ALA A 30 -6.09 1.86 4.14
C ALA A 30 -6.26 0.34 4.32
N GLY A 31 -5.57 -0.46 3.50
CA GLY A 31 -5.55 -1.91 3.57
C GLY A 31 -4.64 -2.55 2.53
N GLU A 32 -4.29 -3.81 2.77
CA GLU A 32 -3.57 -4.69 1.84
C GLU A 32 -4.38 -6.00 1.68
N ALA A 33 -4.52 -6.47 0.44
CA ALA A 33 -5.27 -7.69 0.09
C ALA A 33 -4.56 -8.49 -0.99
#